data_AF-A0A0F5PVU3-F1
#
_entry.id   AF-A0A0F5PVU3-F1
#
_cell.length_a   1.000
_cell.length_b   1.000
_cell.length_c   1.000
_cell.angle_alpha   90.00
_cell.angle_beta   90.00
_cell.angle_gamma   90.00
#
_symmetry.space_group_name_H-M   'P 1'
#
loop_
_entity.id
_entity.type
_entity.pdbx_description
1 polymer ?
#
loop_
_entity_poly.entity_id
_entity_poly.type
_entity_poly.pdbx_seq_one_letter_code
_entity_poly.pdbx_strand_id
1 'polypeptide(L)' 'MTQRSRKAFGILLTLGSIIAWLSVFTSVYLAFPPDLPIWILMPYFIVAGVGWLYPAMAIIRWMAKPDA' A
#
# COMPACT_ATOMS: atom_id res chain seq x y z
N MET A 1 17.50 -3.34 16.29
CA MET A 1 17.81 -4.00 15.01
C MET A 1 18.77 -3.13 14.25
N THR A 2 19.83 -3.69 13.69
CA THR A 2 20.71 -2.95 12.80
C THR A 2 19.97 -2.55 11.52
N GLN A 3 20.43 -1.51 10.85
CA GLN A 3 19.86 -0.97 9.62
C GLN A 3 19.80 -2.07 8.54
N ARG A 4 20.79 -2.97 8.49
CA ARG A 4 20.80 -4.13 7.60
C ARG A 4 19.63 -5.08 7.86
N SER A 5 19.36 -5.42 9.12
CA SER A 5 18.23 -6.29 9.49
C SER A 5 16.89 -5.59 9.22
N ARG A 6 16.79 -4.28 9.46
CA ARG A 6 15.58 -3.49 9.15
C ARG A 6 15.31 -3.44 7.65
N LYS A 7 16.34 -3.36 6.80
CA LYS A 7 16.19 -3.44 5.35
C LYS A 7 15.69 -4.82 4.90
N ALA A 8 16.26 -5.91 5.43
CA ALA A 8 15.81 -7.26 5.06
C ALA A 8 14.33 -7.50 5.42
N PHE A 9 13.92 -7.14 6.64
CA PHE A 9 12.52 -7.28 7.06
C PHE A 9 11.59 -6.27 6.36
N GLY A 10 12.08 -5.04 6.15
CA GLY A 10 11.30 -3.97 5.52
C GLY A 10 10.92 -4.26 4.07
N ILE A 11 11.72 -5.03 3.33
CA ILE A 11 11.34 -5.49 1.97
C ILE A 11 10.10 -6.37 2.04
N LEU A 12 10.10 -7.37 2.94
CA LEU A 12 8.94 -8.25 3.13
C LEU A 12 7.72 -7.47 3.61
N LEU A 13 7.93 -6.51 4.52
CA LEU A 13 6.85 -5.68 5.04
C LEU A 13 6.27 -4.74 3.98
N THR A 14 7.10 -4.24 3.06
CA THR A 14 6.66 -3.43 1.92
C THR A 14 5.86 -4.26 0.93
N LEU A 15 6.32 -5.47 0.60
CA LEU A 15 5.56 -6.37 -0.27
C LEU A 15 4.22 -6.77 0.37
N GLY A 16 4.26 -7.13 1.65
CA GLY A 16 3.06 -7.45 2.43
C GLY A 16 2.07 -6.29 2.52
N SER A 17 2.55 -5.05 2.67
CA SER A 17 1.67 -3.88 2.70
C SER A 17 1.00 -3.61 1.36
N ILE A 18 1.71 -3.80 0.24
CA ILE A 18 1.13 -3.71 -1.11
C ILE A 18 0.05 -4.79 -1.30
N ILE A 19 0.35 -6.04 -0.93
CA ILE A 19 -0.61 -7.15 -1.04
C ILE A 19 -1.85 -6.86 -0.20
N ALA A 20 -1.68 -6.42 1.06
CA ALA A 20 -2.79 -6.07 1.93
C ALA A 20 -3.64 -4.92 1.34
N TRP A 21 -2.98 -3.87 0.84
CA TRP A 21 -3.66 -2.73 0.21
C TRP A 21 -4.49 -3.16 -1.00
N LEU A 22 -3.88 -3.89 -1.93
CA LEU A 22 -4.55 -4.38 -3.13
C LEU A 22 -5.69 -5.34 -2.77
N SER A 23 -5.53 -6.18 -1.74
CA SER A 23 -6.58 -7.11 -1.31
C SER A 23 -7.80 -6.37 -0.77
N VAL A 24 -7.59 -5.32 0.03
CA VAL A 24 -8.67 -4.47 0.58
C VAL A 24 -9.40 -3.72 -0.54
N PHE A 25 -8.67 -3.05 -1.44
CA PHE A 25 -9.32 -2.30 -2.52
C PHE A 25 -9.95 -3.22 -3.59
N THR A 26 -9.39 -4.40 -3.81
CA THR A 26 -10.03 -5.37 -4.71
C THR A 26 -11.33 -5.90 -4.09
N SER A 27 -11.34 -6.26 -2.80
CA SER A 27 -12.55 -6.76 -2.16
C SER A 27 -13.66 -5.71 -2.10
N VAL A 28 -13.32 -4.45 -1.84
CA VAL A 28 -14.28 -3.34 -1.88
C VAL A 28 -14.85 -3.13 -3.29
N TYR A 29 -14.01 -3.15 -4.32
CA TYR A 29 -14.45 -3.01 -5.71
C TYR A 29 -15.38 -4.15 -6.13
N LEU A 30 -15.06 -5.39 -5.74
CA LEU A 30 -15.90 -6.56 -6.04
C LEU A 30 -17.26 -6.51 -5.32
N ALA A 31 -17.38 -5.74 -4.24
CA ALA A 31 -18.64 -5.52 -3.53
C ALA A 31 -19.47 -4.36 -4.11
N PHE A 32 -18.93 -3.58 -5.06
CA PHE A 32 -19.68 -2.50 -5.69
C PHE A 32 -20.79 -3.04 -6.60
N PRO A 33 -21.93 -2.34 -6.69
CA PRO A 33 -22.94 -2.64 -7.71
C PRO A 33 -22.34 -2.57 -9.12
N PRO A 34 -22.82 -3.40 -10.05
CA PRO A 34 -22.50 -3.21 -11.46
C PRO A 34 -22.97 -1.84 -11.94
N ASP A 35 -22.32 -1.31 -12.98
CA ASP A 35 -22.66 -0.05 -13.66
C ASP A 35 -22.54 1.23 -12.82
N LEU A 36 -21.64 1.22 -11.83
CA LEU A 36 -21.31 2.44 -11.09
C LEU A 36 -20.78 3.53 -12.06
N PRO A 37 -21.25 4.78 -11.93
CA PRO A 37 -20.85 5.82 -12.85
C PRO A 37 -19.37 6.17 -12.73
N ILE A 38 -18.77 6.58 -13.86
CA ILE A 38 -17.34 6.84 -13.98
C ILE A 38 -16.81 7.88 -12.99
N TRP A 39 -17.63 8.86 -12.60
CA TRP A 39 -17.23 9.88 -11.63
C TRP A 39 -17.08 9.35 -10.19
N ILE A 40 -17.58 8.14 -9.89
CA ILE A 40 -17.29 7.41 -8.63
C ILE A 40 -16.08 6.50 -8.83
N LEU A 41 -16.07 5.73 -9.91
CA LEU A 41 -15.00 4.77 -10.20
C LEU A 41 -13.63 5.45 -10.36
N MET A 42 -13.58 6.59 -11.04
CA MET A 42 -12.32 7.30 -11.31
C MET A 42 -11.62 7.75 -10.02
N PRO A 43 -12.25 8.53 -9.12
CA PRO A 43 -11.66 8.87 -7.83
C PRO A 43 -11.27 7.63 -7.01
N TYR A 44 -12.11 6.59 -7.02
CA TYR A 44 -11.82 5.34 -6.33
C TYR A 44 -10.50 4.72 -6.81
N PHE A 45 -10.33 4.55 -8.12
CA PHE A 45 -9.11 3.97 -8.68
C PHE A 45 -7.88 4.88 -8.54
N ILE A 46 -8.06 6.20 -8.53
CA ILE A 46 -6.96 7.14 -8.22
C ILE A 46 -6.49 6.91 -6.78
N VAL A 47 -7.40 6.84 -5.81
CA VAL A 47 -7.05 6.58 -4.41
C VAL A 47 -6.45 5.19 -4.25
N ALA A 48 -7.01 4.17 -4.89
CA ALA A 48 -6.47 2.81 -4.85
C ALA A 48 -5.05 2.76 -5.45
N GLY A 49 -4.84 3.40 -6.60
CA GLY A 49 -3.61 3.36 -7.37
C GLY A 49 -2.48 4.20 -6.81
N VAL A 50 -2.78 5.29 -6.09
CA VAL A 50 -1.76 6.18 -5.50
C VAL A 50 -1.64 5.96 -3.98
N GLY A 51 -2.70 5.54 -3.31
CA GLY A 51 -2.78 5.48 -1.85
C GLY A 51 -1.86 4.44 -1.21
N TRP A 52 -1.48 3.37 -1.92
CA TRP A 52 -0.52 2.38 -1.42
C TRP A 52 0.87 2.98 -1.18
N LEU A 53 1.18 4.13 -1.79
CA LEU A 53 2.44 4.83 -1.57
C LEU A 53 2.59 5.27 -0.12
N TYR A 54 1.51 5.65 0.57
CA TYR A 54 1.58 6.11 1.95
C TYR A 54 2.14 5.05 2.92
N PRO A 55 1.59 3.84 3.00
CA PRO A 55 2.18 2.79 3.85
C PRO A 55 3.58 2.40 3.37
N ALA A 56 3.83 2.30 2.06
CA ALA A 56 5.16 1.99 1.53
C ALA A 56 6.21 3.02 1.95
N MET A 57 5.91 4.32 1.84
CA MET A 57 6.79 5.42 2.25
C MET A 57 7.10 5.37 3.75
N ALA A 58 6.10 5.07 4.59
CA ALA A 58 6.32 4.93 6.04
C ALA A 58 7.31 3.81 6.37
N ILE A 59 7.20 2.66 5.69
CA ILE A 59 8.08 1.51 5.86
C ILE A 59 9.49 1.83 5.36
N ILE A 60 9.61 2.43 4.17
CA ILE A 60 10.89 2.82 3.58
C ILE A 60 11.60 3.85 4.47
N ARG A 61 10.88 4.84 4.99
CA ARG A 61 11.44 5.82 5.95
C ARG A 61 11.95 5.13 7.21
N TRP A 62 11.21 4.16 7.72
CA TRP A 62 11.66 3.33 8.85
C TRP A 62 12.89 2.48 8.49
N MET A 63 13.02 1.96 7.27
CA MET A 63 14.22 1.23 6.80
C MET A 63 15.45 2.14 6.65
N ALA A 64 15.24 3.40 6.28
CA ALA A 64 16.32 4.34 6.01
C ALA A 64 16.98 4.92 7.28
N LYS A 65 16.27 4.95 8.42
CA LYS A 65 16.78 5.50 9.70
C LYS A 65 18.20 4.98 10.03
N PRO A 66 19.20 5.83 10.30
CA PRO A 66 20.53 5.35 10.72
C PRO A 66 20.44 4.56 12.02
N ASP A 67 21.38 3.64 12.23
CA ASP A 67 21.66 3.17 13.59
C ASP A 67 22.43 4.30 14.30
N ALA A 68 22.16 4.50 15.59
CA ALA A 68 22.84 5.52 16.39
C ALA A 68 24.34 5.23 16.49
#